data_AF-Q5M2Y1-F1
#
_entry.id   AF-Q5M2Y1-F1
#
_cell.length_a   1.000
_cell.length_b   1.000
_cell.length_c   1.000
_cell.angle_alpha   90.00
_cell.angle_beta   90.00
_cell.angle_gamma   90.00
#
_symmetry.space_group_name_H-M   'P 1'
#
loop_
_entity.id
_entity.type
_entity.pdbx_description
1 polymer ?
#
loop_
_entity_poly.entity_id
_entity_poly.type
_entity_poly.pdbx_seq_one_letter_code
_entity_poly.pdbx_strand_id
1 'polypeptide(L)'
;MSDVMTLKKSDIYNSDGSVKHTAFIHDKKTGKANTLYLKPVQQDLLQYHDWLVQENINSEWLFPSASHHNRHITEKQFYKVMARVGDLLSINYHYLGTHTMRKTGAYRVYTQSNYNIGLVMHLLNHSSEVMTLTYLGLDHASRETMLDQIDFG
;
A
#
# COMPACT_ATOMS: atom_id res chain seq x y z
N MET A 1 -5.90 -0.90 -5.89
CA MET A 1 -6.64 -0.58 -4.64
C MET A 1 -7.70 -1.62 -4.35
N SER A 2 -8.57 -1.94 -5.32
CA SER A 2 -9.59 -2.98 -5.18
C SER A 2 -9.05 -4.28 -4.58
N ASP A 3 -7.83 -4.69 -4.92
CA ASP A 3 -7.24 -5.95 -4.46
C ASP A 3 -7.03 -5.99 -2.94
N VAL A 4 -6.61 -4.87 -2.33
CA VAL A 4 -6.38 -4.76 -0.88
C VAL A 4 -7.70 -4.79 -0.11
N MET A 5 -8.75 -4.15 -0.64
CA MET A 5 -10.08 -4.17 0.00
C MET A 5 -10.68 -5.56 0.02
N THR A 6 -10.33 -6.40 -0.95
CA THR A 6 -10.83 -7.77 -1.08
C THR A 6 -9.93 -8.81 -0.40
N LEU A 7 -8.99 -8.40 0.45
CA LEU A 7 -8.21 -9.34 1.25
C LEU A 7 -9.10 -10.04 2.28
N LYS A 8 -8.86 -11.33 2.47
CA LYS A 8 -9.46 -12.13 3.54
C LYS A 8 -8.52 -12.21 4.74
N LYS A 9 -9.07 -12.48 5.92
CA LYS A 9 -8.28 -12.75 7.14
C LYS A 9 -7.30 -13.90 6.90
N SER A 10 -7.71 -14.95 6.20
CA SER A 10 -6.86 -16.09 5.85
C SER A 10 -5.67 -15.73 4.97
N ASP A 11 -5.69 -14.61 4.26
CA ASP A 11 -4.57 -14.16 3.43
C ASP A 11 -3.45 -13.54 4.30
N ILE A 12 -3.83 -13.02 5.48
CA ILE A 12 -2.96 -12.22 6.36
C ILE A 12 -2.58 -12.95 7.65
N TYR A 13 -3.51 -13.68 8.26
CA TYR A 13 -3.32 -14.36 9.52
C TYR A 13 -3.14 -15.86 9.32
N ASN A 14 -2.30 -16.46 10.15
CA ASN A 14 -2.21 -17.90 10.34
C ASN A 14 -3.37 -18.38 11.22
N SER A 15 -3.58 -19.70 11.28
CA SER A 15 -4.63 -20.31 12.10
C SER A 15 -4.46 -20.07 13.61
N ASP A 16 -3.25 -19.77 14.07
CA ASP A 16 -2.93 -19.43 15.46
C ASP A 16 -3.14 -17.93 15.79
N GLY A 17 -3.62 -17.13 14.82
CA GLY A 17 -3.82 -15.69 14.96
C GLY A 17 -2.59 -14.83 14.69
N SER A 18 -1.41 -15.44 14.48
CA SER A 18 -0.20 -14.70 14.12
C SER A 18 -0.29 -14.10 12.70
N VAL A 19 0.32 -12.94 12.50
CA VAL A 19 0.39 -12.30 11.17
C VAL A 19 1.47 -12.99 10.33
N LYS A 20 1.14 -13.35 9.10
CA LYS A 20 2.10 -13.92 8.13
C LYS A 20 3.20 -12.92 7.78
N HIS A 21 4.36 -13.41 7.37
CA HIS A 21 5.43 -12.54 6.87
C HIS A 21 5.07 -11.85 5.55
N THR A 22 4.32 -12.55 4.70
CA THR A 22 3.92 -12.06 3.38
C THR A 22 2.49 -12.46 3.03
N ALA A 23 1.82 -11.66 2.20
CA ALA A 23 0.54 -12.00 1.58
C ALA A 23 0.66 -12.02 0.06
N PHE A 24 0.13 -13.07 -0.58
CA PHE A 24 0.07 -13.14 -2.04
C PHE A 24 -1.22 -12.50 -2.54
N ILE A 25 -1.09 -11.58 -3.48
CA ILE A 25 -2.22 -10.92 -4.14
C ILE A 25 -2.09 -11.01 -5.65
N HIS A 26 -3.22 -10.98 -6.35
CA HIS A 26 -3.25 -10.82 -7.80
C HIS A 26 -3.81 -9.43 -8.10
N ASP A 27 -3.04 -8.62 -8.81
CA ASP A 27 -3.50 -7.30 -9.25
C ASP A 27 -4.60 -7.51 -10.31
N LYS A 28 -5.85 -7.15 -9.98
CA LYS A 28 -7.00 -7.38 -10.89
C LYS A 28 -6.84 -6.72 -12.25
N LYS A 29 -6.09 -5.62 -12.34
CA LYS A 29 -5.96 -4.84 -13.59
C LYS A 29 -4.95 -5.48 -14.54
N THR A 30 -3.85 -5.98 -14.00
CA THR A 30 -2.74 -6.51 -14.80
C THR A 30 -2.68 -8.04 -14.82
N GLY A 31 -3.39 -8.71 -13.91
CA GLY A 31 -3.31 -10.15 -13.68
C GLY A 31 -2.00 -10.62 -13.04
N LYS A 32 -1.04 -9.71 -12.81
CA LYS A 32 0.26 -10.07 -12.26
C LYS A 32 0.15 -10.41 -10.77
N ALA A 33 0.81 -11.49 -10.38
CA ALA A 33 1.02 -11.81 -8.97
C ALA A 33 1.91 -10.73 -8.32
N ASN A 34 1.61 -10.42 -7.06
CA ASN A 34 2.42 -9.55 -6.23
C ASN A 34 2.45 -10.10 -4.80
N THR A 35 3.56 -9.89 -4.11
CA THR A 35 3.76 -10.34 -2.74
C THR A 35 3.91 -9.13 -1.83
N LEU A 36 2.96 -8.96 -0.91
CA LEU A 36 3.00 -7.90 0.10
C LEU A 36 3.89 -8.33 1.26
N TYR A 37 4.86 -7.50 1.62
CA TYR A 37 5.65 -7.68 2.83
C TYR A 37 4.92 -7.06 4.03
N LEU A 38 4.55 -7.87 5.02
CA LEU A 38 3.63 -7.44 6.09
C LEU A 38 4.34 -6.96 7.36
N LYS A 39 5.64 -7.22 7.52
CA LYS A 39 6.39 -6.85 8.74
C LYS A 39 6.20 -5.38 9.17
N PRO A 40 6.19 -4.38 8.26
CA PRO A 40 6.02 -2.98 8.66
C PRO A 40 4.66 -2.65 9.28
N VAL A 41 3.62 -3.44 8.98
CA VAL A 41 2.24 -3.23 9.45
C VAL A 41 1.78 -4.33 10.41
N GLN A 42 2.70 -5.20 10.85
CA GLN A 42 2.37 -6.38 11.66
C GLN A 42 1.69 -5.99 12.97
N GLN A 43 2.20 -4.95 13.66
CA GLN A 43 1.63 -4.50 14.92
C GLN A 43 0.23 -3.90 14.72
N ASP A 44 0.04 -3.11 13.66
CA ASP A 44 -1.27 -2.52 13.33
C ASP A 44 -2.31 -3.59 13.01
N LEU A 45 -1.90 -4.66 12.30
CA LEU A 45 -2.75 -5.80 11.99
C LEU A 45 -3.17 -6.56 13.25
N LEU A 46 -2.24 -6.80 14.19
CA LEU A 46 -2.56 -7.43 15.47
C LEU A 46 -3.55 -6.57 16.28
N GLN A 47 -3.26 -5.28 16.42
CA GLN A 47 -4.16 -4.36 17.14
C GLN A 47 -5.55 -4.30 16.50
N TYR A 48 -5.61 -4.26 15.16
CA TYR A 48 -6.87 -4.27 14.43
C TYR A 48 -7.63 -5.59 14.60
N HIS A 49 -6.92 -6.73 14.62
CA HIS A 49 -7.53 -8.03 14.90
C HIS A 49 -8.17 -8.06 16.29
N ASP A 50 -7.45 -7.60 17.32
CA ASP A 50 -7.96 -7.55 18.69
C ASP A 50 -9.20 -6.66 18.80
N TRP A 51 -9.19 -5.51 18.13
CA TRP A 51 -10.35 -4.62 18.06
C TRP A 51 -11.56 -5.30 17.39
N LEU A 52 -11.37 -6.02 16.28
CA LEU A 52 -12.47 -6.75 15.64
C LEU A 52 -13.09 -7.80 16.57
N VAL A 53 -12.28 -8.47 17.39
CA VAL A 53 -12.76 -9.46 18.36
C VAL A 53 -13.55 -8.77 19.48
N GLN A 54 -13.03 -7.67 20.03
CA GLN A 54 -13.70 -6.89 21.08
C GLN A 54 -15.08 -6.37 20.65
N GLU A 55 -15.20 -5.92 19.40
CA GLU A 55 -16.46 -5.44 18.82
C GLU A 55 -17.36 -6.57 18.30
N ASN A 56 -16.98 -7.84 18.49
CA ASN A 56 -17.71 -9.02 18.01
C ASN A 56 -17.97 -9.01 16.49
N ILE A 57 -17.01 -8.50 15.70
CA ILE A 57 -17.09 -8.39 14.25
C ILE A 57 -16.55 -9.68 13.61
N ASN A 58 -17.48 -10.62 13.38
CA ASN A 58 -17.18 -11.89 12.73
C ASN A 58 -17.32 -11.78 11.19
N SER A 59 -16.19 -11.87 10.50
CA SER A 59 -16.08 -11.80 9.04
C SER A 59 -14.89 -12.58 8.51
N GLU A 60 -15.02 -13.15 7.32
CA GLU A 60 -13.89 -13.68 6.55
C GLU A 60 -13.02 -12.56 5.93
N TRP A 61 -13.60 -11.38 5.70
CA TRP A 61 -12.92 -10.26 5.07
C TRP A 61 -12.02 -9.55 6.07
N LEU A 62 -10.84 -9.11 5.62
CA LEU A 62 -9.93 -8.33 6.43
C LEU A 62 -10.56 -6.97 6.78
N PHE A 63 -11.19 -6.31 5.79
CA PHE A 63 -11.89 -5.04 5.96
C PHE A 63 -13.38 -5.24 5.70
N PRO A 64 -14.16 -5.70 6.70
CA PRO A 64 -15.59 -5.94 6.53
C PRO A 64 -16.37 -4.63 6.39
N SER A 65 -17.52 -4.71 5.72
CA SER A 65 -18.51 -3.63 5.70
C SER A 65 -19.20 -3.54 7.07
N ALA A 66 -19.24 -2.35 7.66
CA ALA A 66 -19.86 -2.11 8.97
C ALA A 66 -21.35 -2.48 9.05
N SER A 67 -22.07 -2.46 7.92
CA SER A 67 -23.50 -2.84 7.89
C SER A 67 -23.72 -4.32 7.56
N HIS A 68 -22.75 -4.96 6.90
CA HIS A 68 -22.89 -6.32 6.39
C HIS A 68 -21.53 -7.03 6.49
N HIS A 69 -21.24 -7.64 7.65
CA HIS A 69 -19.94 -8.24 7.92
C HIS A 69 -19.58 -9.39 6.96
N ASN A 70 -20.54 -9.98 6.25
CA ASN A 70 -20.28 -10.99 5.21
C ASN A 70 -19.74 -10.40 3.89
N ARG A 71 -19.57 -9.08 3.78
CA ARG A 71 -19.01 -8.40 2.61
C ARG A 71 -17.82 -7.54 3.01
N HIS A 72 -16.89 -7.33 2.09
CA HIS A 72 -15.83 -6.36 2.29
C HIS A 72 -16.35 -4.91 2.16
N ILE A 73 -15.57 -3.95 2.66
CA ILE A 73 -15.80 -2.52 2.47
C ILE A 73 -15.85 -2.19 0.98
N THR A 74 -16.80 -1.33 0.59
CA THR A 74 -16.89 -0.85 -0.79
C THR A 74 -15.87 0.28 -1.02
N GLU A 75 -15.43 0.44 -2.27
CA GLU A 75 -14.53 1.53 -2.64
C GLU A 75 -15.13 2.92 -2.34
N LYS A 76 -16.44 3.08 -2.58
CA LYS A 76 -17.18 4.29 -2.20
C LYS A 76 -17.08 4.58 -0.69
N GLN A 77 -17.22 3.54 0.15
CA GLN A 77 -17.14 3.71 1.59
C GLN A 77 -15.72 4.01 2.06
N PHE A 78 -14.72 3.38 1.45
CA PHE A 78 -13.33 3.71 1.70
C PHE A 78 -13.03 5.19 1.41
N TYR A 79 -13.42 5.70 0.24
CA TYR A 79 -13.16 7.11 -0.09
C TYR A 79 -13.92 8.08 0.82
N LYS A 80 -15.11 7.71 1.33
CA LYS A 80 -15.79 8.48 2.36
C LYS A 80 -15.01 8.54 3.67
N VAL A 81 -14.40 7.43 4.10
CA VAL A 81 -13.53 7.40 5.28
C VAL A 81 -12.30 8.29 5.05
N MET A 82 -11.64 8.17 3.89
CA MET A 82 -10.48 9.01 3.57
C MET A 82 -10.81 10.50 3.47
N ALA A 83 -11.99 10.86 2.95
CA ALA A 83 -12.46 12.24 2.92
C ALA A 83 -12.55 12.82 4.32
N ARG A 84 -13.19 12.08 5.24
CA ARG A 84 -13.29 12.47 6.65
C ARG A 84 -11.92 12.58 7.33
N VAL A 85 -10.99 11.68 7.03
CA VAL A 85 -9.61 11.77 7.53
C VAL A 85 -8.92 13.03 7.01
N GLY A 86 -9.12 13.37 5.73
CA GLY A 86 -8.62 14.62 5.14
C GLY A 86 -9.15 15.85 5.88
N ASP A 87 -10.46 15.91 6.13
CA ASP A 87 -11.09 17.00 6.86
C ASP A 87 -10.50 17.16 8.28
N LEU A 88 -10.33 16.04 9.01
CA LEU A 88 -9.76 16.03 10.35
C LEU A 88 -8.29 16.50 10.40
N LEU A 89 -7.51 16.17 9.37
CA LEU A 89 -6.11 16.54 9.28
C LEU A 89 -5.90 17.90 8.59
N SER A 90 -6.97 18.58 8.16
CA SER A 90 -6.90 19.77 7.31
C SER A 90 -6.09 19.56 6.02
N ILE A 91 -6.13 18.34 5.48
CA ILE A 91 -5.49 17.95 4.23
C ILE A 91 -6.59 17.68 3.21
N ASN A 92 -6.49 18.28 2.02
CA ASN A 92 -7.44 17.99 0.97
C ASN A 92 -7.40 16.48 0.61
N TYR A 93 -8.54 15.80 0.72
CA TYR A 93 -8.65 14.35 0.51
C TYR A 93 -8.26 13.89 -0.90
N HIS A 94 -8.25 14.79 -1.89
CA HIS A 94 -7.70 14.50 -3.21
C HIS A 94 -6.22 14.09 -3.15
N TYR A 95 -5.47 14.55 -2.14
CA TYR A 95 -4.10 14.12 -1.87
C TYR A 95 -4.02 12.81 -1.07
N LEU A 96 -5.14 12.28 -0.56
CA LEU A 96 -5.24 11.01 0.18
C LEU A 96 -5.74 9.86 -0.70
N GLY A 97 -5.72 10.02 -2.03
CA GLY A 97 -6.03 8.94 -2.96
C GLY A 97 -4.96 7.83 -2.91
N THR A 98 -5.33 6.59 -3.29
CA THR A 98 -4.37 5.48 -3.26
C THR A 98 -3.20 5.60 -4.18
N HIS A 99 -3.39 6.27 -5.32
CA HIS A 99 -2.28 6.48 -6.24
C HIS A 99 -1.23 7.40 -5.61
N THR A 100 -1.67 8.45 -4.91
CA THR A 100 -0.79 9.34 -4.16
C THR A 100 -0.10 8.59 -3.02
N MET A 101 -0.84 7.84 -2.20
CA MET A 101 -0.24 7.05 -1.12
C MET A 101 0.77 6.01 -1.63
N ARG A 102 0.47 5.31 -2.73
CA ARG A 102 1.39 4.35 -3.37
C ARG A 102 2.65 5.05 -3.89
N LYS A 103 2.51 6.21 -4.54
CA LYS A 103 3.65 7.01 -5.02
C LYS A 103 4.51 7.50 -3.87
N THR A 104 3.90 8.05 -2.82
CA THR A 104 4.60 8.49 -1.60
C THR A 104 5.34 7.35 -0.91
N GLY A 105 4.70 6.19 -0.76
CA GLY A 105 5.33 5.00 -0.19
C GLY A 105 6.54 4.53 -1.00
N ALA A 106 6.40 4.44 -2.32
CA ALA A 106 7.48 4.06 -3.21
C ALA A 106 8.64 5.05 -3.20
N TYR A 107 8.35 6.35 -3.17
CA TYR A 107 9.36 7.40 -3.05
C TYR A 107 10.13 7.30 -1.73
N ARG A 108 9.46 7.03 -0.61
CA ARG A 108 10.14 6.79 0.67
C ARG A 108 11.08 5.59 0.62
N VAL A 109 10.64 4.48 0.01
CA VAL A 109 11.50 3.29 -0.18
C VAL A 109 12.70 3.65 -1.06
N TYR A 110 12.50 4.39 -2.15
CA TYR A 110 13.58 4.86 -3.01
C TYR A 110 14.63 5.64 -2.21
N THR A 111 14.24 6.66 -1.46
CA THR A 111 15.17 7.50 -0.69
C THR A 111 15.84 6.73 0.46
N GLN A 112 15.10 5.90 1.19
CA GLN A 112 15.62 5.20 2.38
C GLN A 112 16.46 3.97 2.03
N SER A 113 16.32 3.42 0.82
CA SER A 113 17.16 2.34 0.31
C SER A 113 18.44 2.85 -0.36
N ASN A 114 18.81 4.11 -0.12
CA ASN A 114 19.92 4.78 -0.81
C ASN A 114 19.76 4.75 -2.33
N TYR A 115 18.57 5.13 -2.81
CA TYR A 115 18.23 5.27 -4.23
C TYR A 115 18.23 3.95 -5.03
N ASN A 116 17.91 2.81 -4.39
CA ASN A 116 17.82 1.52 -5.07
C ASN A 116 16.56 1.43 -5.96
N ILE A 117 16.71 1.76 -7.23
CA ILE A 117 15.60 1.78 -8.20
C ILE A 117 15.05 0.38 -8.49
N GLY A 118 15.91 -0.66 -8.49
CA GLY A 118 15.50 -2.05 -8.72
C GLY A 118 14.55 -2.56 -7.64
N LEU A 119 14.81 -2.24 -6.37
CA LEU A 119 13.90 -2.55 -5.27
C LEU A 119 12.52 -1.91 -5.48
N VAL A 120 12.49 -0.65 -5.89
CA VAL A 120 11.22 0.08 -6.11
C VAL A 120 10.49 -0.43 -7.34
N MET A 121 11.20 -0.80 -8.40
CA MET A 121 10.61 -1.46 -9.58
C MET A 121 9.88 -2.75 -9.19
N HIS A 122 10.54 -3.61 -8.39
CA HIS A 122 9.91 -4.83 -7.89
C HIS A 122 8.69 -4.53 -7.00
N LEU A 123 8.80 -3.57 -6.08
CA LEU A 123 7.70 -3.16 -5.20
C LEU A 123 6.49 -2.63 -5.97
N LEU A 124 6.73 -1.86 -7.03
CA LEU A 124 5.69 -1.30 -7.88
C LEU A 124 5.23 -2.24 -8.99
N ASN A 125 5.91 -3.38 -9.18
CA ASN A 125 5.71 -4.32 -10.27
C ASN A 125 5.85 -3.67 -11.67
N HIS A 126 6.78 -2.73 -11.80
CA HIS A 126 7.11 -2.04 -13.05
C HIS A 126 8.14 -2.83 -13.85
N SER A 127 7.97 -2.86 -15.18
CA SER A 127 8.84 -3.62 -16.09
C SER A 127 10.08 -2.86 -16.53
N SER A 128 10.19 -1.56 -16.24
CA SER A 128 11.36 -0.76 -16.62
C SER A 128 11.68 0.33 -15.59
N GLU A 129 12.95 0.71 -15.57
CA GLU A 129 13.46 1.80 -14.73
C GLU A 129 12.81 3.13 -15.12
N VAL A 130 12.74 3.44 -16.41
CA VAL A 130 12.12 4.66 -16.96
C VAL A 130 10.68 4.82 -16.48
N MET A 131 9.89 3.74 -16.48
CA MET A 131 8.52 3.76 -15.96
C MET A 131 8.49 4.13 -14.47
N THR A 132 9.46 3.63 -13.70
CA THR A 132 9.55 3.88 -12.26
C THR A 132 10.00 5.30 -11.94
N LEU A 133 11.04 5.79 -12.62
CA LEU A 133 11.50 7.18 -12.48
C LEU A 133 10.39 8.18 -12.86
N THR A 134 9.71 7.95 -13.99
CA THR A 134 8.56 8.75 -14.41
C THR A 134 7.45 8.71 -13.36
N TYR A 135 7.14 7.52 -12.83
CA TYR A 135 6.13 7.36 -11.80
C TYR A 135 6.48 8.13 -10.51
N LEU A 136 7.75 8.09 -10.09
CA LEU A 136 8.25 8.85 -8.95
C LEU A 136 8.31 10.36 -9.22
N GLY A 137 8.24 10.80 -10.48
CA GLY A 137 8.42 12.20 -10.86
C GLY A 137 9.90 12.62 -10.83
N LEU A 138 10.80 11.66 -11.06
CA LEU A 138 12.25 11.82 -11.09
C LEU A 138 12.73 11.71 -12.55
N ASP A 139 12.12 12.49 -13.44
CA ASP A 139 12.56 12.57 -14.84
C ASP A 139 13.79 13.50 -14.98
N HIS A 140 14.14 13.80 -16.23
CA HIS A 140 15.43 14.33 -16.72
C HIS A 140 16.16 15.33 -15.78
N ALA A 141 15.44 16.24 -15.13
CA ALA A 141 16.01 17.24 -14.23
C ALA A 141 16.77 16.65 -13.02
N SER A 142 16.28 15.53 -12.46
CA SER A 142 16.98 14.84 -11.36
C SER A 142 18.24 14.11 -11.83
N ARG A 143 18.28 13.63 -13.09
CA ARG A 143 19.48 13.02 -13.69
C ARG A 143 20.59 14.03 -13.86
N GLU A 144 20.29 15.21 -14.40
CA GLU A 144 21.29 16.28 -14.60
C GLU A 144 21.84 16.75 -13.25
N THR A 145 20.98 17.00 -12.26
CA THR A 145 21.39 17.39 -10.91
C THR A 145 22.28 16.33 -10.23
N MET A 146 21.99 15.03 -10.45
CA MET A 146 22.83 13.95 -9.91
C MET A 146 24.17 13.85 -10.65
N LEU A 147 24.21 14.07 -11.96
CA LEU A 147 25.46 14.09 -12.74
C LEU A 147 26.37 15.26 -12.34
N ASP A 148 25.81 16.42 -12.01
CA ASP A 148 26.57 17.59 -11.55
C ASP A 148 27.29 17.36 -10.20
N GLN A 149 26.85 16.37 -9.43
CA GLN A 149 27.46 15.99 -8.15
C GLN A 149 28.53 14.90 -8.28
N ILE A 150 28.70 14.33 -9.47
CA ILE A 150 29.71 13.31 -9.73
C ILE A 150 31.01 14.02 -10.11
N ASP A 151 32.04 13.79 -9.31
CA ASP A 151 33.42 14.11 -9.69
C ASP A 151 33.91 13.05 -10.68
N PHE A 152 34.07 13.46 -11.94
CA PHE A 152 34.56 12.59 -13.01
C PHE A 152 36.10 12.55 -13.09
N GLY A 153 36.80 13.32 -12.24
CA GLY A 153 38.25 13.53 -12.28
C GLY A 153 38.67 14.82 -12.98
#